data_AF-A0A7X9BAA2-F1
#
_entry.id   AF-A0A7X9BAA2-F1
#
_cell.length_a   1.000
_cell.length_b   1.000
_cell.length_c   1.000
_cell.angle_alpha   90.00
_cell.angle_beta   90.00
_cell.angle_gamma   90.00
#
_symmetry.space_group_name_H-M   'P 1'
#
loop_
_entity.id
_entity.type
_entity.pdbx_description
1 polymer ?
#
loop_
_entity_poly.entity_id
_entity_poly.type
_entity_poly.pdbx_seq_one_letter_code
_entity_poly.pdbx_strand_id
1 'polypeptide(L)'
;SSVSLLEVVVAYLIDQRGWARKKSVYSAGAVMAVTGTLSSLSMGLMSGVLVFGVGFFDLFDILTDKIFLAIGGMILAIFAGWFMNKDDLKDEVTNGGTLKFGLFDVWYNLLKYVIPIAIAIVAVVGIISIEQRSLMFFGIATIVVLAIFSKKL
;
A
#
# COMPACT_ATOMS: atom_id res chain seq x y z
N SER A 1 -10.57 -7.25 11.71
CA SER A 1 -9.88 -6.58 10.59
C SER A 1 -10.21 -5.09 10.47
N SER A 2 -11.47 -4.65 10.59
CA SER A 2 -11.82 -3.23 10.41
C SER A 2 -11.21 -2.30 11.48
N VAL A 3 -11.13 -2.75 12.74
CA VAL A 3 -10.50 -1.96 13.82
C VAL A 3 -9.00 -1.78 13.60
N SER A 4 -8.28 -2.83 13.16
CA SER A 4 -6.84 -2.75 12.90
C SER A 4 -6.52 -1.82 11.72
N LEU A 5 -7.36 -1.78 10.68
CA LEU A 5 -7.19 -0.84 9.56
C LEU A 5 -7.43 0.62 9.98
N LEU A 6 -8.44 0.87 10.81
CA LEU A 6 -8.71 2.21 11.35
C LEU A 6 -7.56 2.70 12.25
N GLU A 7 -6.98 1.82 13.06
CA GLU A 7 -5.91 2.16 14.00
C GLU A 7 -4.66 2.68 13.27
N VAL A 8 -4.34 2.18 12.07
CA VAL A 8 -3.20 2.68 11.27
C VAL A 8 -3.35 4.18 10.96
N VAL A 9 -4.55 4.61 10.55
CA VAL A 9 -4.83 6.02 10.23
C VAL A 9 -4.89 6.85 11.51
N VAL A 10 -5.50 6.32 12.57
CA VAL A 10 -5.63 7.00 13.87
C VAL A 10 -4.26 7.23 14.51
N ALA A 11 -3.39 6.21 14.53
CA ALA A 11 -2.03 6.30 15.05
C ALA A 11 -1.22 7.36 14.28
N TYR A 12 -1.29 7.36 12.94
CA TYR A 12 -0.67 8.41 12.14
C TYR A 12 -1.14 9.82 12.52
N LEU A 13 -2.45 10.04 12.71
CA LEU A 13 -2.98 11.35 13.12
C LEU A 13 -2.57 11.75 14.54
N ILE A 14 -2.39 10.79 15.44
CA ILE A 14 -1.92 11.07 16.80
C ILE A 14 -0.43 11.41 16.78
N ASP A 15 0.39 10.53 16.21
CA ASP A 15 1.85 10.63 16.30
C ASP A 15 2.42 11.74 15.40
N GLN A 16 1.91 11.87 14.17
CA GLN A 16 2.45 12.83 13.20
C GLN A 16 1.69 14.16 13.17
N ARG A 17 0.41 14.18 13.58
CA ARG A 17 -0.39 15.42 13.62
C ARG A 17 -0.70 15.91 15.03
N GLY A 18 -0.33 15.17 16.07
CA GLY A 18 -0.54 15.56 17.47
C GLY A 18 -2.02 15.62 17.88
N TRP A 19 -2.91 14.94 17.16
CA TRP A 19 -4.35 15.02 17.45
C TRP A 19 -4.73 14.17 18.66
N ALA A 20 -5.75 14.61 19.40
CA ALA A 20 -6.34 13.80 20.46
C ALA A 20 -7.05 12.57 19.88
N ARG A 21 -6.87 11.39 20.51
CA ARG A 21 -7.42 10.11 20.06
C ARG A 21 -8.90 10.16 19.66
N LYS A 22 -9.73 10.80 20.49
CA LYS A 22 -11.17 10.93 20.24
C LYS A 22 -11.43 11.65 18.91
N LYS A 23 -10.73 12.76 18.64
CA LYS A 23 -10.84 13.52 17.39
C LYS A 23 -10.42 12.65 16.19
N SER A 24 -9.27 11.98 16.28
CA SER A 24 -8.74 11.13 15.21
C SER A 24 -9.69 10.01 14.83
N VAL A 25 -10.27 9.32 15.82
CA VAL A 25 -11.22 8.22 15.59
C VAL A 25 -12.49 8.72 14.91
N TYR A 26 -13.09 9.81 15.39
CA TYR A 26 -14.31 10.35 14.77
C TYR A 26 -14.06 10.87 13.35
N SER A 27 -12.93 11.55 13.10
CA SER A 27 -12.61 12.04 11.77
C SER A 27 -12.33 10.91 10.79
N ALA A 28 -11.51 9.91 11.18
CA ALA A 28 -11.19 8.78 10.31
C ALA A 28 -12.43 7.93 10.04
N GLY A 29 -13.25 7.68 11.07
CA GLY A 29 -14.51 6.96 10.93
C GLY A 29 -15.51 7.67 10.03
N ALA A 30 -15.62 9.00 10.13
CA ALA A 30 -16.50 9.78 9.25
C ALA A 30 -16.07 9.68 7.78
N VAL A 31 -14.76 9.80 7.49
CA VAL A 31 -14.24 9.65 6.13
C VAL A 31 -14.52 8.24 5.59
N MET A 32 -14.25 7.20 6.38
CA MET A 32 -14.52 5.81 5.98
C MET A 32 -16.00 5.53 5.76
N ALA A 33 -16.89 6.12 6.58
CA ALA A 33 -18.33 5.99 6.39
C ALA A 33 -18.78 6.64 5.08
N VAL A 34 -18.25 7.83 4.75
CA VAL A 34 -18.56 8.52 3.49
C VAL A 34 -18.07 7.71 2.29
N THR A 35 -16.79 7.30 2.27
CA THR A 35 -16.23 6.53 1.15
C THR A 35 -16.90 5.16 1.01
N GLY A 36 -17.21 4.48 2.12
CA GLY A 36 -17.94 3.21 2.11
C GLY A 36 -19.38 3.37 1.59
N THR A 37 -20.07 4.44 1.96
CA THR A 37 -21.43 4.74 1.46
C THR A 37 -21.40 5.03 -0.04
N LEU A 38 -20.43 5.83 -0.52
CA LEU A 38 -20.24 6.09 -1.94
C LEU A 38 -19.97 4.82 -2.74
N SER A 39 -19.13 3.93 -2.20
CA SER A 39 -18.81 2.62 -2.80
C SER A 39 -20.06 1.74 -2.91
N SER A 40 -20.85 1.65 -1.83
CA SER A 40 -22.10 0.89 -1.81
C SER A 40 -23.13 1.45 -2.81
N LEU A 41 -23.30 2.77 -2.86
CA LEU A 41 -24.24 3.42 -3.76
C LEU A 41 -23.85 3.24 -5.25
N SER A 42 -22.55 3.18 -5.54
CA SER A 42 -22.02 2.90 -6.87
C SER A 42 -22.40 1.52 -7.41
N MET A 43 -22.67 0.54 -6.54
CA MET A 43 -23.14 -0.79 -6.96
C MET A 43 -24.66 -0.85 -7.20
N GLY A 44 -25.39 0.23 -6.88
CA GLY A 44 -26.84 0.30 -7.02
C GLY A 44 -27.29 1.48 -7.88
N LEU A 45 -27.92 2.46 -7.23
CA LEU A 45 -28.53 3.63 -7.87
C LEU A 45 -27.54 4.50 -8.65
N MET A 46 -26.27 4.56 -8.23
CA MET A 46 -25.23 5.40 -8.82
C MET A 46 -24.32 4.63 -9.79
N SER A 47 -24.73 3.44 -10.22
CA SER A 47 -24.01 2.61 -11.20
C SER A 47 -23.77 3.30 -12.55
N GLY A 48 -24.58 4.30 -12.90
CA GLY A 48 -24.39 5.11 -14.11
C GLY A 48 -23.39 6.27 -13.98
N VAL A 49 -22.91 6.60 -12.77
CA VAL A 49 -21.92 7.67 -12.57
C VAL A 49 -20.53 7.06 -12.64
N LEU A 50 -19.92 7.20 -13.81
CA LEU A 50 -18.62 6.65 -14.10
C LEU A 50 -17.53 7.71 -13.88
N VAL A 51 -16.51 7.37 -13.08
CA VAL A 51 -15.32 8.18 -12.85
C VAL A 51 -14.13 7.47 -13.49
N PHE A 52 -13.47 8.14 -14.43
CA PHE A 52 -12.49 7.52 -15.34
C PHE A 52 -13.02 6.36 -16.19
N GLY A 53 -14.34 6.17 -16.19
CA GLY A 53 -15.09 5.15 -16.91
C GLY A 53 -15.56 3.98 -16.03
N VAL A 54 -15.09 3.85 -14.79
CA VAL A 54 -15.52 2.80 -13.85
C VAL A 54 -16.41 3.39 -12.75
N GLY A 55 -17.17 2.54 -12.05
CA GLY A 55 -17.90 2.96 -10.84
C GLY A 55 -16.93 3.35 -9.72
N PHE A 56 -17.42 4.07 -8.71
CA PHE A 56 -16.60 4.46 -7.55
C PHE A 56 -16.06 3.25 -6.77
N PHE A 57 -16.83 2.16 -6.69
CA PHE A 57 -16.38 0.93 -6.04
C PHE A 57 -15.13 0.37 -6.75
N ASP A 58 -15.22 0.16 -8.06
CA ASP A 58 -14.12 -0.36 -8.88
C ASP A 58 -12.92 0.60 -8.89
N LEU A 59 -13.18 1.92 -8.88
CA LEU A 59 -12.12 2.92 -8.78
C LEU A 59 -11.33 2.77 -7.48
N PHE A 60 -12.02 2.64 -6.34
CA PHE A 60 -11.34 2.45 -5.06
C PHE A 60 -10.61 1.11 -5.00
N ASP A 61 -11.20 0.04 -5.51
CA ASP A 61 -10.59 -1.29 -5.59
C ASP A 61 -9.29 -1.26 -6.41
N ILE A 62 -9.33 -0.69 -7.63
CA ILE A 62 -8.14 -0.57 -8.48
C ILE A 62 -7.06 0.28 -7.80
N LEU A 63 -7.44 1.41 -7.21
CA LEU A 63 -6.49 2.29 -6.52
C LEU A 63 -5.82 1.61 -5.33
N THR A 64 -6.58 0.93 -4.46
CA THR A 64 -6.00 0.32 -3.26
C THR A 64 -5.24 -0.95 -3.58
N ASP A 65 -5.84 -1.84 -4.36
CA ASP A 65 -5.35 -3.22 -4.50
C ASP A 65 -4.29 -3.34 -5.59
N LYS A 66 -4.42 -2.59 -6.68
CA LYS A 66 -3.47 -2.65 -7.80
C LYS A 66 -2.36 -1.62 -7.68
N ILE A 67 -2.67 -0.43 -7.16
CA ILE A 67 -1.72 0.69 -7.16
C ILE A 67 -1.06 0.85 -5.78
N PHE A 68 -1.81 1.12 -4.71
CA PHE A 68 -1.23 1.42 -3.40
C PHE A 68 -0.51 0.23 -2.78
N LEU A 69 -1.07 -0.97 -2.84
CA LEU A 69 -0.45 -2.19 -2.33
C LEU A 69 0.86 -2.52 -3.06
N ALA A 70 0.85 -2.43 -4.40
CA ALA A 70 2.04 -2.68 -5.20
C ALA A 70 3.14 -1.64 -4.94
N ILE A 71 2.80 -0.35 -4.96
CA ILE A 71 3.76 0.73 -4.75
C ILE A 71 4.29 0.71 -3.32
N GLY A 72 3.40 0.64 -2.33
CA GLY A 72 3.78 0.62 -0.92
C GLY A 72 4.65 -0.58 -0.58
N GLY A 73 4.27 -1.77 -1.05
CA GLY A 73 5.07 -2.98 -0.86
C GLY A 73 6.45 -2.89 -1.54
N MET A 74 6.53 -2.33 -2.75
CA MET A 74 7.80 -2.17 -3.47
C MET A 74 8.73 -1.20 -2.75
N ILE A 75 8.23 -0.04 -2.32
CA ILE A 75 9.02 0.95 -1.57
C ILE A 75 9.53 0.33 -0.27
N LEU A 76 8.68 -0.39 0.47
CA LEU A 76 9.08 -1.05 1.71
C LEU A 76 10.14 -2.13 1.47
N ALA A 77 9.97 -2.96 0.44
CA ALA A 77 10.92 -4.04 0.12
C ALA A 77 12.28 -3.49 -0.33
N ILE A 78 12.29 -2.42 -1.14
CA ILE A 78 13.53 -1.74 -1.55
C ILE A 78 14.19 -1.08 -0.33
N PHE A 79 13.43 -0.37 0.49
CA PHE A 79 13.94 0.29 1.69
C PHE A 79 14.58 -0.71 2.66
N ALA A 80 13.86 -1.76 3.04
CA ALA A 80 14.38 -2.78 3.96
C ALA A 80 15.48 -3.65 3.32
N GLY A 81 15.42 -3.93 2.01
CA GLY A 81 16.40 -4.80 1.36
C GLY A 81 17.72 -4.12 0.98
N TRP A 82 17.66 -2.83 0.63
CA TRP A 82 18.77 -2.12 -0.02
C TRP A 82 19.25 -0.89 0.76
N PHE A 83 18.39 -0.22 1.52
CA PHE A 83 18.77 0.99 2.28
C PHE A 83 19.10 0.73 3.74
N MET A 84 18.37 -0.17 4.39
CA MET A 84 18.64 -0.51 5.80
C MET A 84 19.88 -1.39 5.93
N ASN A 85 20.67 -1.16 6.99
CA ASN A 85 21.79 -2.04 7.31
C ASN A 85 21.28 -3.42 7.72
N LYS A 86 21.95 -4.45 7.21
CA LYS A 86 21.61 -5.85 7.51
C LYS A 86 21.71 -6.16 9.00
N ASP A 87 22.67 -5.56 9.70
CA ASP A 87 22.89 -5.80 11.12
C ASP A 87 21.80 -5.16 11.98
N ASP A 88 21.38 -3.93 11.66
CA ASP A 88 20.25 -3.26 12.34
C ASP A 88 18.95 -4.07 12.19
N LEU A 89 18.70 -4.59 10.98
CA LEU A 89 17.55 -5.48 10.73
C LEU A 89 17.64 -6.79 11.49
N LYS A 90 18.84 -7.35 11.62
CA LYS A 90 19.07 -8.59 12.36
C LYS A 90 18.83 -8.36 13.85
N ASP A 91 19.31 -7.25 14.39
CA ASP A 91 19.11 -6.89 15.79
C ASP A 91 17.63 -6.66 16.07
N GLU A 92 16.90 -5.97 15.20
CA GLU A 92 15.46 -5.77 15.35
C GLU A 92 14.68 -7.10 15.31
N VAL A 93 14.99 -7.98 14.34
CA VAL A 93 14.31 -9.28 14.20
C VAL A 93 14.68 -10.25 15.34
N THR A 94 15.89 -10.14 15.89
CA THR A 94 16.33 -10.96 17.01
C THR A 94 16.02 -10.33 18.38
N ASN A 95 15.31 -9.19 18.40
CA ASN A 95 15.00 -8.42 19.61
C ASN A 95 16.26 -8.17 20.45
N GLY A 96 17.28 -7.57 19.82
CA GLY A 96 18.60 -7.33 20.41
C GLY A 96 19.38 -8.60 20.73
N GLY A 97 19.24 -9.66 19.93
CA GLY A 97 19.92 -10.94 20.12
C GLY A 97 19.29 -11.88 21.15
N THR A 98 18.14 -11.52 21.74
CA THR A 98 17.42 -12.38 22.70
C THR A 98 16.75 -13.58 22.04
N LEU A 99 16.39 -13.47 20.75
CA LEU A 99 15.79 -14.54 19.96
C LEU A 99 16.71 -14.95 18.82
N LYS A 100 16.99 -16.26 18.70
CA LYS A 100 17.80 -16.78 17.60
C LYS A 100 16.95 -16.94 16.34
N PHE A 101 17.20 -16.11 15.32
CA PHE A 101 16.59 -16.28 14.00
C PHE A 101 17.56 -16.95 13.02
N GLY A 102 17.57 -18.29 13.02
CA GLY A 102 18.51 -19.10 12.22
C GLY A 102 18.31 -19.02 10.69
N LEU A 103 17.17 -18.49 10.24
CA LEU A 103 16.84 -18.30 8.82
C LEU A 103 16.95 -16.84 8.37
N PHE A 104 17.61 -15.98 9.15
CA PHE A 104 17.74 -14.56 8.84
C PHE A 104 18.29 -14.29 7.45
N ASP A 105 19.38 -14.96 7.08
CA ASP A 105 20.02 -14.75 5.79
C ASP A 105 19.13 -15.17 4.61
N VAL A 106 18.34 -16.22 4.79
CA VAL A 106 17.36 -16.68 3.79
C VAL A 106 16.24 -15.65 3.65
N TRP A 107 15.67 -15.21 4.78
CA TRP A 107 14.62 -14.20 4.80
C TRP A 107 15.09 -12.87 4.21
N TYR A 108 16.30 -12.41 4.57
CA TYR A 108 16.88 -11.18 4.05
C TYR A 108 17.12 -11.26 2.54
N ASN A 109 17.63 -12.38 2.03
CA ASN A 109 17.81 -12.57 0.59
C ASN A 109 16.47 -12.63 -0.17
N LEU A 110 15.45 -13.26 0.41
CA LEU A 110 14.10 -13.22 -0.15
C LEU A 110 13.57 -11.79 -0.20
N LEU A 111 13.71 -11.04 0.89
CA LEU A 111 13.26 -9.66 0.99
C LEU A 111 14.00 -8.74 0.01
N LYS A 112 15.30 -8.93 -0.17
CA LYS A 112 16.13 -8.09 -1.04
C LYS A 112 15.93 -8.36 -2.53
N TYR A 113 15.73 -9.62 -2.92
CA TYR A 113 15.71 -10.03 -4.33
C TYR A 113 14.38 -10.58 -4.80
N VAL A 114 13.75 -11.48 -4.03
CA VAL A 114 12.54 -12.20 -4.48
C VAL A 114 11.28 -11.33 -4.33
N ILE A 115 11.12 -10.66 -3.19
CA ILE A 115 9.94 -9.84 -2.90
C ILE A 115 9.79 -8.66 -3.89
N PRO A 116 10.84 -7.87 -4.20
CA PRO A 116 10.71 -6.77 -5.16
C PRO A 116 10.31 -7.26 -6.56
N ILE A 117 10.86 -8.40 -7.01
CA ILE A 117 10.52 -9.00 -8.30
C ILE A 117 9.07 -9.49 -8.31
N ALA A 118 8.64 -10.19 -7.26
CA ALA A 118 7.26 -10.67 -7.14
C ALA A 118 6.24 -9.52 -7.15
N ILE A 119 6.52 -8.44 -6.40
CA ILE A 119 5.68 -7.24 -6.39
C ILE A 119 5.67 -6.56 -7.75
N ALA A 120 6.82 -6.46 -8.43
CA ALA A 120 6.89 -5.91 -9.78
C ALA A 120 6.01 -6.70 -10.77
N ILE A 121 6.04 -8.04 -10.70
CA ILE A 121 5.18 -8.90 -11.54
C ILE A 121 3.70 -8.64 -11.23
N VAL A 122 3.31 -8.64 -9.94
CA VAL A 122 1.92 -8.39 -9.53
C VAL A 122 1.45 -7.01 -9.97
N ALA A 123 2.30 -5.99 -9.88
CA ALA A 123 1.98 -4.63 -10.32
C ALA A 123 1.73 -4.57 -11.84
N VAL A 124 2.59 -5.20 -12.63
CA VAL A 124 2.46 -5.24 -14.10
C VAL A 124 1.21 -6.02 -14.52
N VAL A 125 0.99 -7.20 -13.95
CA VAL A 125 -0.20 -8.02 -14.22
C VAL A 125 -1.47 -7.29 -13.80
N GLY A 126 -1.44 -6.65 -12.63
CA GLY A 126 -2.55 -5.86 -12.10
C GLY A 126 -2.95 -4.73 -13.05
N ILE A 127 -1.98 -4.03 -13.63
CA ILE A 127 -2.25 -2.95 -14.61
C ILE A 127 -2.77 -3.49 -15.94
N ILE A 128 -2.21 -4.59 -16.46
CA ILE A 128 -2.67 -5.20 -17.71
C ILE A 128 -4.13 -5.68 -17.57
N SER A 129 -4.54 -6.08 -16.35
CA SER A 129 -5.92 -6.48 -16.08
C SER A 129 -6.94 -5.33 -16.01
N ILE A 130 -6.50 -4.07 -16.06
CA ILE A 130 -7.41 -2.92 -16.04
C ILE A 130 -8.05 -2.77 -17.43
N GLU A 131 -9.35 -3.10 -17.54
CA GLU A 131 -10.12 -2.99 -18.80
C GLU A 131 -10.17 -1.56 -19.38
N GLN A 132 -10.02 -0.53 -18.54
CA GLN A 132 -10.03 0.86 -18.98
C GLN A 132 -8.67 1.48 -19.22
N ARG A 133 -8.46 1.87 -20.48
CA ARG A 133 -7.21 2.46 -20.97
C ARG A 133 -6.78 3.71 -20.19
N SER A 134 -7.73 4.54 -19.73
CA SER A 134 -7.46 5.77 -18.94
C SER A 134 -6.72 5.48 -17.63
N LEU A 135 -7.22 4.53 -16.83
CA LEU A 135 -6.63 4.11 -15.56
C LEU A 135 -5.33 3.33 -15.77
N MET A 136 -5.24 2.55 -16.84
CA MET A 136 -4.02 1.87 -17.23
C MET A 136 -2.88 2.87 -17.50
N PHE A 137 -3.13 3.96 -18.23
CA PHE A 137 -2.11 5.00 -18.47
C PHE A 137 -1.68 5.71 -17.18
N PHE A 138 -2.61 5.98 -16.26
CA PHE A 138 -2.29 6.59 -14.95
C PHE A 138 -1.44 5.66 -14.07
N GLY A 139 -1.80 4.37 -14.02
CA GLY A 139 -1.05 3.35 -13.29
C GLY A 139 0.36 3.15 -13.84
N ILE A 140 0.50 3.02 -15.17
CA ILE A 140 1.82 2.91 -15.83
C ILE A 140 2.65 4.16 -15.58
N ALA A 141 2.08 5.36 -15.73
CA ALA A 141 2.80 6.61 -15.49
C ALA A 141 3.33 6.69 -14.05
N THR A 142 2.53 6.27 -13.06
CA THR A 142 2.94 6.30 -11.65
C THR A 142 4.08 5.32 -11.38
N ILE A 143 4.03 4.09 -11.91
CA ILE A 143 5.12 3.13 -11.77
C ILE A 143 6.37 3.58 -12.52
N VAL A 144 6.26 4.13 -13.72
CA VAL A 144 7.41 4.62 -14.49
C VAL A 144 8.09 5.78 -13.76
N VAL A 145 7.32 6.72 -13.21
CA VAL A 145 7.86 7.80 -12.37
C VAL A 145 8.62 7.22 -11.17
N LEU A 146 8.04 6.24 -10.47
CA LEU A 146 8.69 5.59 -9.33
C LEU A 146 9.93 4.79 -9.73
N ALA A 147 9.90 4.07 -10.85
CA ALA A 147 11.04 3.32 -11.37
C ALA A 147 12.20 4.25 -11.77
N ILE A 148 11.90 5.43 -12.32
CA ILE A 148 12.88 6.47 -12.61
C ILE A 148 13.48 7.02 -11.31
N PHE A 149 12.65 7.28 -10.29
CA PHE A 149 13.12 7.73 -8.98
C PHE A 149 13.94 6.67 -8.24
N SER A 150 13.61 5.38 -8.40
CA SER A 150 14.34 4.26 -7.78
C SER A 150 15.78 4.13 -8.28
N LYS A 151 16.15 4.63 -9.47
CA LYS A 151 17.55 4.64 -9.93
C LYS A 151 18.38 5.77 -9.33
N LYS A 152 17.74 6.75 -8.69
CA LYS A 152 18.38 7.93 -8.09
C LYS A 152 18.52 7.85 -6.57
N LEU A 153 18.02 6.77 -5.98
CA LEU A 153 18.13 6.40 -4.57
C LEU A 153 19.19 5.30 -4.50
#